data_AF-A0A847F1Y7-F1
#
_entry.id   AF-A0A847F1Y7-F1
#
_cell.length_a   1.000
_cell.length_b   1.000
_cell.length_c   1.000
_cell.angle_alpha   90.00
_cell.angle_beta   90.00
_cell.angle_gamma   90.00
#
_symmetry.space_group_name_H-M   'P 1'
#
loop_
_entity.id
_entity.type
_entity.pdbx_description
1 polymer ?
#
loop_
_entity_poly.entity_id
_entity_poly.type
_entity_poly.pdbx_seq_one_letter_code
_entity_poly.pdbx_strand_id
1 'polypeptide(L)'
;VLFDAIILPHGKGAVEALKVNGYALEFIRDAYRHGKPILYNDDSKALLVAAGISEDLFDEGVVYLKDTTETALAPWRKALVTRRFHQREAAPPRI
;
A
#
# COMPACT_ATOMS: atom_id res chain seq x y z
N VAL A 1 -11.84 -9.10 4.97
CA VAL A 1 -11.90 -7.62 4.71
C VAL A 1 -12.59 -7.32 3.39
N LEU A 2 -13.39 -6.24 3.33
CA LEU A 2 -14.39 -5.92 2.28
C LEU A 2 -13.81 -5.43 0.94
N PHE A 3 -12.66 -4.74 0.96
CA PHE A 3 -12.09 -4.09 -0.24
C PHE A 3 -11.07 -4.98 -0.97
N ASP A 4 -10.88 -4.77 -2.26
CA ASP A 4 -9.90 -5.53 -3.05
C ASP A 4 -8.50 -4.92 -3.07
N ALA A 5 -8.39 -3.60 -2.90
CA ALA A 5 -7.16 -2.83 -2.94
C ALA A 5 -7.30 -1.54 -2.12
N ILE A 6 -6.20 -0.85 -1.84
CA ILE A 6 -6.21 0.43 -1.12
C ILE A 6 -5.33 1.47 -1.82
N ILE A 7 -5.72 2.75 -1.71
CA ILE A 7 -4.92 3.90 -2.17
C ILE A 7 -4.63 4.75 -0.94
N LEU A 8 -3.35 5.05 -0.71
CA LEU A 8 -2.93 5.91 0.39
C LEU A 8 -3.05 7.39 0.02
N PRO A 9 -3.40 8.28 0.96
CA PRO A 9 -3.69 9.67 0.65
C PRO A 9 -2.46 10.44 0.20
N HIS A 10 -2.69 11.54 -0.53
CA HIS A 10 -1.70 12.59 -0.74
C HIS A 10 -1.78 13.64 0.39
N GLY A 11 -0.71 14.40 0.58
CA GLY A 11 -0.67 15.56 1.46
C GLY A 11 -0.20 15.23 2.88
N LYS A 12 0.79 15.98 3.33
CA LYS A 12 1.43 15.81 4.66
C LYS A 12 0.44 15.84 5.83
N GLY A 13 -0.57 16.71 5.79
CA GLY A 13 -1.57 16.82 6.87
C GLY A 13 -2.37 15.53 7.06
N ALA A 14 -2.81 14.90 5.97
CA ALA A 14 -3.52 13.61 6.02
C ALA A 14 -2.60 12.49 6.50
N VAL A 15 -1.36 12.46 6.01
CA VAL A 15 -0.34 11.48 6.41
C VAL A 15 -0.03 11.57 7.90
N GLU A 16 0.24 12.75 8.45
CA GLU A 16 0.53 12.88 9.89
C GLU A 16 -0.68 12.50 10.76
N ALA A 17 -1.90 12.85 10.35
CA ALA A 17 -3.10 12.45 11.07
C ALA A 17 -3.31 10.93 11.09
N LEU A 18 -3.01 10.24 9.98
CA LEU A 18 -3.16 8.79 9.89
C LEU A 18 -1.99 8.02 10.50
N LYS A 19 -0.78 8.59 10.54
CA LYS A 19 0.41 7.96 11.16
C LYS A 19 0.22 7.67 12.65
N VAL A 20 -0.60 8.45 13.35
CA VAL A 20 -0.92 8.24 14.77
C VAL A 20 -2.21 7.45 14.99
N ASN A 21 -2.92 7.09 13.92
CA ASN A 21 -4.16 6.35 13.99
C ASN A 21 -3.91 4.84 13.90
N GLY A 22 -4.03 4.13 15.03
CA GLY A 22 -3.83 2.69 15.12
C GLY A 22 -4.67 1.87 14.14
N TYR A 23 -5.93 2.23 13.93
CA TYR A 23 -6.81 1.55 12.98
C TYR A 23 -6.37 1.75 11.53
N ALA A 24 -5.84 2.94 11.18
CA ALA A 24 -5.32 3.18 9.84
C ALA A 24 -4.09 2.31 9.56
N LEU A 25 -3.17 2.23 10.53
CA LEU A 25 -1.97 1.40 10.42
C LEU A 25 -2.31 -0.09 10.37
N GLU A 26 -3.26 -0.55 11.20
CA GLU A 26 -3.76 -1.93 11.15
C GLU A 26 -4.41 -2.25 9.80
N PHE A 27 -5.23 -1.34 9.26
CA PHE A 27 -5.86 -1.52 7.95
C PHE A 27 -4.84 -1.65 6.82
N ILE A 28 -3.73 -0.90 6.88
CA ILE A 28 -2.62 -1.01 5.93
C ILE A 28 -1.92 -2.37 6.07
N ARG A 29 -1.61 -2.80 7.31
CA ARG A 29 -1.00 -4.12 7.57
C ARG A 29 -1.87 -5.27 7.08
N ASP A 30 -3.18 -5.20 7.36
CA ASP A 30 -4.15 -6.20 6.93
C ASP A 30 -4.29 -6.24 5.40
N ALA A 31 -4.27 -5.09 4.73
CA ALA A 31 -4.25 -5.05 3.28
C ALA A 31 -2.98 -5.69 2.71
N TYR A 32 -1.81 -5.40 3.30
CA TYR A 32 -0.54 -5.98 2.88
C TYR A 32 -0.51 -7.51 3.08
N ARG A 33 -0.86 -7.98 4.28
CA ARG A 33 -0.85 -9.42 4.65
C ARG A 33 -1.84 -10.25 3.81
N HIS A 34 -2.98 -9.67 3.44
CA HIS A 34 -3.94 -10.31 2.54
C HIS A 34 -3.60 -10.13 1.06
N GLY A 35 -2.34 -9.84 0.72
CA GLY A 35 -1.87 -9.76 -0.66
C GLY A 35 -2.52 -8.66 -1.49
N LYS A 36 -3.13 -7.62 -0.90
CA LYS A 36 -3.86 -6.62 -1.68
C LYS A 36 -2.92 -5.65 -2.39
N PRO A 37 -3.28 -5.15 -3.58
CA PRO A 37 -2.61 -4.00 -4.18
C PRO A 37 -2.73 -2.77 -3.27
N ILE A 38 -1.61 -2.06 -3.11
CA ILE A 38 -1.50 -0.81 -2.35
C ILE A 38 -0.89 0.23 -3.28
N LEU A 39 -1.60 1.33 -3.54
CA LEU A 39 -1.06 2.49 -4.26
C LEU A 39 -0.57 3.53 -3.25
N TYR A 40 0.67 4.00 -3.38
CA TYR A 40 1.24 5.04 -2.52
C TYR A 40 1.93 6.13 -3.35
N ASN A 41 2.27 7.23 -2.71
CA ASN A 41 2.99 8.38 -3.28
C ASN A 41 4.10 8.83 -2.31
N ASP A 42 4.83 9.89 -2.67
CA ASP A 42 5.96 10.39 -1.86
C ASP A 42 5.57 10.70 -0.41
N ASP A 43 4.41 11.33 -0.19
CA ASP A 43 3.94 11.68 1.15
C ASP A 43 3.55 10.41 1.94
N SER A 44 2.74 9.54 1.33
CA SER A 44 2.19 8.35 2.01
C SER A 44 3.17 7.21 2.19
N LYS A 45 4.37 7.27 1.60
CA LYS A 45 5.45 6.34 1.91
C LYS A 45 5.71 6.24 3.43
N ALA A 46 5.59 7.35 4.14
CA ALA A 46 5.73 7.38 5.61
C ALA A 46 4.64 6.57 6.34
N LEU A 47 3.45 6.37 5.76
CA LEU A 47 2.41 5.51 6.34
C LEU A 47 2.76 4.03 6.23
N LEU A 48 3.35 3.61 5.11
CA LEU A 48 3.83 2.23 4.95
C LEU A 48 4.91 1.90 5.98
N VAL A 49 5.89 2.80 6.15
CA VAL A 49 6.94 2.65 7.14
C VAL A 49 6.38 2.65 8.56
N ALA A 50 5.44 3.55 8.89
CA ALA A 50 4.76 3.56 10.19
C ALA A 50 3.93 2.29 10.45
N ALA A 51 3.42 1.67 9.39
CA ALA A 51 2.75 0.37 9.43
C ALA A 51 3.71 -0.81 9.54
N GLY A 52 5.03 -0.60 9.60
CA GLY A 52 6.04 -1.67 9.68
C GLY A 52 6.40 -2.30 8.34
N ILE A 53 5.91 -1.75 7.22
CA ILE A 53 6.22 -2.21 5.87
C ILE A 53 7.39 -1.36 5.37
N SER A 54 8.61 -1.84 5.60
CA SER A 54 9.84 -1.21 5.12
C SER A 54 10.01 -1.36 3.60
N GLU A 55 10.86 -0.52 3.00
CA GLU A 55 11.01 -0.44 1.54
C GLU A 55 11.54 -1.72 0.89
N ASP A 56 12.31 -2.52 1.63
CA ASP A 56 12.79 -3.84 1.19
C ASP A 56 11.66 -4.86 1.02
N LEU A 57 10.49 -4.58 1.60
CA LEU A 57 9.28 -5.40 1.46
C LEU A 57 8.36 -4.93 0.32
N PHE A 58 8.75 -3.89 -0.42
CA PHE A 58 7.96 -3.40 -1.55
C PHE A 58 8.12 -4.35 -2.74
N ASP A 59 7.02 -4.97 -3.14
CA ASP A 59 6.93 -5.85 -4.30
C ASP A 59 6.08 -5.21 -5.41
N GLU A 60 5.76 -5.97 -6.47
CA GLU A 60 4.92 -5.49 -7.58
C GLU A 60 3.51 -5.02 -7.15
N GLY A 61 3.07 -5.35 -5.94
CA GLY A 61 1.78 -4.95 -5.40
C GLY A 61 1.82 -3.73 -4.49
N VAL A 62 2.99 -3.17 -4.22
CA VAL A 62 3.14 -1.87 -3.54
C VAL A 62 3.54 -0.86 -4.61
N VAL A 63 2.54 -0.27 -5.25
CA VAL A 63 2.71 0.52 -6.47
C VAL A 63 2.93 1.98 -6.13
N TYR A 64 3.99 2.56 -6.68
CA TYR A 64 4.26 3.99 -6.58
C TYR A 64 3.51 4.80 -7.65
N LEU A 65 2.74 5.80 -7.21
CA LEU A 65 2.06 6.77 -8.05
C LEU A 65 2.93 8.00 -8.23
N LYS A 66 3.62 8.08 -9.35
CA LYS A 66 4.46 9.23 -9.72
C LYS A 66 3.64 10.48 -10.04
N ASP A 67 2.55 10.30 -10.77
CA ASP A 67 1.62 11.35 -11.19
C ASP A 67 0.26 10.72 -11.56
N THR A 68 -0.73 11.53 -11.93
CA THR A 68 -2.08 11.07 -12.26
C THR A 68 -2.31 10.83 -13.75
N THR A 69 -1.23 10.67 -14.55
CA THR A 69 -1.37 10.36 -15.97
C THR A 69 -1.78 8.90 -16.20
N GLU A 70 -2.43 8.65 -17.33
CA GLU A 70 -2.84 7.29 -17.72
C GLU A 70 -1.66 6.30 -17.79
N THR A 71 -0.48 6.79 -18.18
CA THR A 71 0.74 5.99 -18.23
C THR A 71 1.22 5.62 -16.82
N ALA A 72 1.23 6.57 -15.89
CA ALA A 72 1.62 6.32 -14.50
C ALA A 72 0.66 5.38 -13.75
N LEU A 73 -0.61 5.32 -14.18
CA LEU A 73 -1.61 4.39 -13.64
C LEU A 73 -1.54 2.97 -14.22
N ALA A 74 -0.73 2.71 -15.26
CA ALA A 74 -0.65 1.39 -15.88
C ALA A 74 -0.19 0.28 -14.92
N PRO A 75 0.85 0.47 -14.07
CA PRO A 75 1.25 -0.53 -13.07
C PRO A 75 0.14 -0.78 -12.05
N TRP A 76 -0.59 0.27 -11.66
CA TRP A 76 -1.73 0.14 -10.74
C TRP A 76 -2.83 -0.73 -11.31
N ARG A 77 -3.23 -0.51 -12.58
CA ARG A 77 -4.20 -1.36 -13.27
C ARG A 77 -3.73 -2.82 -13.36
N LYS A 78 -2.45 -3.06 -13.66
CA LYS A 78 -1.87 -4.42 -13.68
C LYS A 78 -1.99 -5.09 -12.30
N ALA A 79 -1.71 -4.35 -11.22
CA ALA A 79 -1.82 -4.86 -9.86
C ALA A 79 -3.28 -5.19 -9.49
N LEU A 80 -4.25 -4.36 -9.87
CA LEU A 80 -5.68 -4.63 -9.66
C LEU A 80 -6.15 -5.92 -10.36
N VAL A 81 -5.73 -6.14 -11.61
CA VAL A 81 -6.07 -7.38 -12.36
C VAL A 81 -5.46 -8.62 -11.71
N THR A 82 -4.30 -8.49 -11.06
CA THR A 82 -3.65 -9.58 -10.31
C THR A 82 -4.47 -10.01 -9.10
N ARG A 83 -5.28 -9.11 -8.53
CA ARG A 83 -6.13 -9.28 -7.32
C ARG A 83 -5.35 -9.52 -6.02
N ARG A 84 -4.44 -10.50 -6.01
CA ARG A 84 -3.69 -10.94 -4.83
C ARG A 84 -2.23 -11.25 -5.15
N PHE A 85 -1.35 -10.74 -4.31
CA PHE A 85 0.08 -10.99 -4.31
C PHE A 85 0.38 -12.12 -3.32
N HIS A 86 0.10 -13.35 -3.75
CA HIS A 86 0.12 -14.56 -2.92
C HIS A 86 1.47 -14.84 -2.24
N GLN A 87 2.59 -14.29 -2.75
CA GLN A 87 3.89 -14.41 -2.11
C GLN A 87 3.91 -13.87 -0.68
N ARG A 88 3.09 -12.85 -0.37
CA ARG A 88 2.98 -12.27 0.97
C ARG A 88 2.26 -13.18 1.96
N GLU A 89 1.42 -14.09 1.47
CA GLU A 89 0.75 -15.11 2.28
C GLU A 89 1.62 -16.37 2.41
N ALA A 90 2.28 -16.77 1.32
CA ALA A 90 3.13 -17.96 1.27
C ALA A 90 4.41 -17.83 2.11
N ALA A 91 4.98 -16.63 2.19
CA ALA A 91 6.15 -16.31 3.00
C ALA A 91 5.92 -14.98 3.75
N PRO A 92 5.12 -14.99 4.83
CA PRO A 92 4.69 -13.76 5.49
C PRO A 92 5.87 -13.02 6.12
N PRO A 93 6.15 -11.77 5.72
CA PRO A 93 7.22 -10.98 6.31
C PRO A 93 6.84 -10.54 7.73
N ARG A 94 7.87 -10.27 8.56
CA ARG A 94 7.67 -9.67 9.88
C ARG A 94 7.41 -8.18 9.71
N ILE A 95 6.15 -7.77 9.87
CA ILE A 95 5.66 -6.38 9.82
C ILE A 95 4.83 -6.05 11.04
#